data_AF-A0A4R2S4R3-F1
#
_entry.id   AF-A0A4R2S4R3-F1
#
_cell.length_a   1.000
_cell.length_b   1.000
_cell.length_c   1.000
_cell.angle_alpha   90.00
_cell.angle_beta   90.00
_cell.angle_gamma   90.00
#
_symmetry.space_group_name_H-M   'P 1'
#
loop_
_entity.id
_entity.type
_entity.pdbx_description
1 polymer ?
#
loop_
_entity_poly.entity_id
_entity_poly.type
_entity_poly.pdbx_seq_one_letter_code
_entity_poly.pdbx_strand_id
1 'polypeptide(L)'
;MMATANTLAGTPRNAVASERRFFLGMAIAIAATVILGFTVNAARMHWTFFALPLQVHVHAAAFLSWIILYVVQNWLVVRGSITRHRQLGCSARVSR
;
A
#
# COMPACT_ATOMS: atom_id res chain seq x y z
N MET A 1 -35.81 29.20 -18.46
CA MET A 1 -34.61 29.17 -17.59
C MET A 1 -35.00 28.40 -16.34
N MET A 2 -34.38 27.32 -15.86
CA MET A 2 -33.15 26.59 -16.13
C MET A 2 -33.46 25.11 -15.88
N ALA A 3 -33.13 24.23 -16.81
CA ALA A 3 -33.04 22.79 -16.54
C ALA A 3 -31.60 22.38 -16.84
N THR A 4 -30.69 22.70 -15.91
CA THR A 4 -29.32 22.21 -15.93
C THR A 4 -29.31 20.79 -15.37
N ALA A 5 -29.75 19.83 -16.19
CA ALA A 5 -29.50 18.43 -15.95
C ALA A 5 -28.03 18.14 -16.29
N ASN A 6 -27.13 18.55 -15.40
CA ASN A 6 -25.73 18.17 -15.49
C ASN A 6 -25.25 17.72 -14.12
N THR A 7 -25.29 16.41 -13.86
CA THR A 7 -24.14 15.66 -13.35
C THR A 7 -24.49 14.19 -13.50
N LEU A 8 -23.78 13.47 -14.37
CA LEU A 8 -23.61 12.02 -14.28
C LEU A 8 -22.78 11.74 -13.01
N ALA A 9 -23.35 12.04 -11.84
CA ALA A 9 -22.76 11.71 -10.56
C ALA A 9 -22.85 10.19 -10.46
N GLY A 10 -21.78 9.52 -10.85
CA GLY A 10 -21.65 8.07 -10.67
C GLY A 10 -22.11 7.74 -9.26
N THR A 11 -23.09 6.85 -9.15
CA THR A 11 -23.76 6.48 -7.89
C THR A 11 -22.71 6.38 -6.77
N PRO A 12 -22.92 6.91 -5.55
CA PRO A 12 -21.87 7.07 -4.52
C PRO A 12 -21.05 5.81 -4.24
N ARG A 13 -21.64 4.62 -4.45
CA ARG A 13 -20.97 3.31 -4.38
C ARG A 13 -19.83 3.14 -5.41
N ASN A 14 -20.00 3.67 -6.61
CA ASN A 14 -19.02 3.66 -7.70
C ASN A 14 -17.87 4.63 -7.42
N ALA A 15 -18.15 5.80 -6.81
CA ALA A 15 -17.13 6.75 -6.40
C ALA A 15 -16.17 6.14 -5.36
N VAL A 16 -16.72 5.54 -4.30
CA VAL A 16 -15.92 4.86 -3.25
C VAL A 16 -15.10 3.69 -3.81
N ALA A 17 -15.66 2.93 -4.75
CA ALA A 17 -14.93 1.83 -5.40
C ALA A 17 -13.78 2.34 -6.28
N SER A 18 -13.98 3.46 -6.98
CA SER A 18 -12.96 4.12 -7.80
C SER A 18 -11.81 4.66 -6.93
N GLU A 19 -12.13 5.34 -5.83
CA GLU A 19 -11.14 5.86 -4.86
C GLU A 19 -10.26 4.75 -4.30
N ARG A 20 -10.84 3.62 -3.87
CA ARG A 20 -10.07 2.49 -3.35
C ARG A 20 -9.08 1.93 -4.38
N ARG A 21 -9.50 1.83 -5.65
CA ARG A 21 -8.63 1.38 -6.74
C ARG A 21 -7.52 2.38 -7.02
N PHE A 22 -7.80 3.68 -6.94
CA PHE A 22 -6.81 4.74 -7.04
C PHE A 22 -5.74 4.63 -5.94
N PHE A 23 -6.15 4.48 -4.68
CA PHE A 23 -5.20 4.30 -3.56
C PHE A 23 -4.36 3.04 -3.70
N LEU A 24 -4.93 1.92 -4.16
CA LEU A 24 -4.16 0.72 -4.47
C LEU A 24 -3.15 0.97 -5.60
N GLY A 25 -3.55 1.64 -6.67
CA GLY A 25 -2.65 2.02 -7.76
C GLY A 25 -1.48 2.87 -7.28
N MET A 26 -1.76 3.88 -6.45
CA MET A 26 -0.72 4.71 -5.82
C MET A 26 0.17 3.91 -4.87
N ALA A 27 -0.40 2.96 -4.12
CA ALA A 27 0.39 2.09 -3.24
C ALA A 27 1.36 1.21 -4.02
N ILE A 28 0.92 0.66 -5.16
CA ILE A 28 1.79 -0.10 -6.08
C ILE A 28 2.86 0.81 -6.69
N ALA A 29 2.50 2.03 -7.09
CA ALA A 29 3.47 2.99 -7.64
C ALA A 29 4.57 3.32 -6.63
N ILE A 30 4.20 3.61 -5.37
CA ILE A 30 5.16 3.84 -4.29
C ILE A 30 6.04 2.61 -4.07
N ALA A 31 5.45 1.41 -4.01
CA ALA A 31 6.20 0.17 -3.85
C ALA A 31 7.20 -0.04 -4.99
N ALA A 32 6.79 0.20 -6.23
CA ALA A 32 7.66 0.11 -7.40
C ALA A 32 8.80 1.12 -7.34
N THR A 33 8.52 2.39 -7.00
CA THR A 33 9.56 3.41 -6.84
C THR A 33 10.59 3.03 -5.78
N VAL A 34 10.15 2.48 -4.64
CA VAL A 34 11.07 2.03 -3.58
C VAL A 34 11.93 0.87 -4.06
N ILE A 35 11.34 -0.18 -4.65
CA ILE A 35 12.09 -1.34 -5.15
C ILE A 35 13.10 -0.91 -6.22
N LEU A 36 12.69 -0.05 -7.16
CA LEU A 36 13.57 0.49 -8.20
C LEU A 36 14.71 1.32 -7.60
N GLY A 37 14.44 2.20 -6.64
CA GLY A 37 15.46 2.99 -5.97
C GLY A 37 16.52 2.13 -5.29
N PHE A 38 16.11 1.10 -4.55
CA PHE A 38 17.03 0.15 -3.91
C PHE A 38 17.80 -0.70 -4.93
N THR A 39 17.16 -1.15 -6.01
CA THR A 39 17.80 -1.95 -7.06
C THR A 39 18.86 -1.14 -7.80
N VAL A 40 18.53 0.10 -8.19
CA VAL A 40 19.48 1.01 -8.84
C VAL A 40 20.63 1.34 -7.91
N ASN A 41 20.36 1.62 -6.64
CA ASN A 41 21.41 1.87 -5.65
C ASN A 41 22.34 0.65 -5.50
N ALA A 42 21.79 -0.55 -5.37
CA ALA A 42 22.59 -1.78 -5.29
C ALA A 42 23.42 -2.04 -6.54
N ALA A 43 22.83 -1.84 -7.74
CA ALA A 43 23.51 -2.05 -9.02
C ALA A 43 24.67 -1.05 -9.25
N ARG A 44 24.48 0.22 -8.88
CA ARG A 44 25.52 1.26 -9.04
C ARG A 44 26.71 1.09 -8.13
N MET A 45 26.50 0.49 -6.96
CA MET A 45 27.52 0.47 -5.93
C MET A 45 28.46 -0.74 -6.01
N HIS A 46 28.24 -1.69 -6.95
CA HIS A 46 29.02 -2.93 -7.08
C HIS A 46 29.17 -3.68 -5.74
N TRP A 47 28.13 -3.62 -4.89
CA TRP A 47 28.22 -4.13 -3.53
C TRP A 47 28.25 -5.65 -3.50
N THR A 48 29.21 -6.20 -2.76
CA THR A 48 29.06 -7.53 -2.20
C THR A 48 28.07 -7.38 -1.04
N PHE A 49 26.78 -7.62 -1.31
CA PHE A 49 25.68 -7.38 -0.36
C PHE A 49 25.96 -8.04 1.02
N PHE A 50 26.64 -9.19 1.00
CA PHE A 50 27.03 -9.96 2.18
C PHE A 50 28.16 -9.34 3.03
N ALA A 51 28.92 -8.37 2.51
CA ALA A 51 29.99 -7.71 3.25
C ALA A 51 29.51 -6.51 4.09
N LEU A 52 28.23 -6.16 4.00
CA LEU A 52 27.67 -5.00 4.67
C LEU A 52 27.35 -5.26 6.14
N PRO A 53 27.43 -4.23 7.00
CA PRO A 53 27.05 -4.34 8.39
C PRO A 53 25.63 -4.92 8.56
N LEU A 54 25.43 -5.69 9.63
CA LEU A 54 24.12 -6.32 9.93
C LEU A 54 22.98 -5.29 9.99
N GLN A 55 23.27 -4.07 10.47
CA GLN A 55 22.33 -2.96 10.53
C GLN A 55 21.66 -2.65 9.17
N VAL A 56 22.43 -2.75 8.08
CA VAL A 56 21.94 -2.48 6.71
C VAL A 56 20.97 -3.57 6.26
N HIS A 57 21.27 -4.83 6.59
CA HIS A 57 20.40 -5.97 6.28
C HIS A 57 19.07 -5.88 7.04
N VAL A 58 19.12 -5.56 8.33
CA VAL A 58 17.91 -5.38 9.16
C VAL A 58 17.07 -4.22 8.62
N HIS A 59 17.71 -3.09 8.29
CA HIS A 59 17.00 -1.95 7.71
C HIS A 59 16.33 -2.32 6.38
N ALA A 60 17.05 -2.96 5.47
CA ALA A 60 16.51 -3.39 4.18
C ALA A 60 15.35 -4.39 4.33
N ALA A 61 15.48 -5.38 5.22
CA ALA A 61 14.43 -6.35 5.49
C ALA A 61 13.19 -5.70 6.10
N ALA A 62 13.36 -4.78 7.06
CA ALA A 62 12.26 -4.04 7.67
C ALA A 62 11.53 -3.16 6.65
N PHE A 63 12.28 -2.45 5.79
CA PHE A 63 11.71 -1.58 4.77
C PHE A 63 10.94 -2.36 3.71
N LEU A 64 11.50 -3.48 3.24
CA LEU A 64 10.83 -4.36 2.28
C LEU A 64 9.54 -4.95 2.88
N SER A 65 9.61 -5.40 4.13
CA SER A 65 8.45 -5.93 4.86
C SER A 65 7.36 -4.87 4.99
N TRP A 66 7.72 -3.63 5.33
CA TRP A 66 6.79 -2.51 5.45
C TRP A 66 6.06 -2.20 4.14
N ILE A 67 6.79 -2.17 3.01
CA ILE A 67 6.20 -1.91 1.69
C ILE A 67 5.25 -3.03 1.28
N ILE A 68 5.61 -4.30 1.50
CA ILE A 68 4.74 -5.44 1.24
C ILE A 68 3.45 -5.32 2.07
N LEU A 69 3.57 -5.05 3.37
CA LEU A 69 2.42 -4.85 4.24
C LEU A 69 1.53 -3.68 3.78
N TYR A 70 2.12 -2.58 3.32
CA TYR A 70 1.39 -1.43 2.81
C TYR A 70 0.56 -1.78 1.56
N VAL A 71 1.15 -2.49 0.60
CA VAL A 71 0.45 -2.95 -0.62
C VAL A 71 -0.66 -3.95 -0.25
N VAL A 72 -0.36 -4.90 0.63
CA VAL A 72 -1.33 -5.90 1.11
C VAL A 72 -2.54 -5.21 1.77
N GLN A 73 -2.31 -4.22 2.64
CA GLN A 73 -3.38 -3.45 3.28
C GLN A 73 -4.28 -2.76 2.24
N ASN A 74 -3.70 -2.09 1.25
CA ASN A 74 -4.46 -1.46 0.16
C ASN A 74 -5.26 -2.50 -0.66
N TRP A 75 -4.68 -3.68 -0.90
CA TRP A 75 -5.35 -4.75 -1.62
C TRP A 75 -6.53 -5.35 -0.85
N LEU A 76 -6.40 -5.51 0.47
CA LEU A 76 -7.51 -5.93 1.34
C LEU A 76 -8.67 -4.93 1.33
N VAL A 77 -8.38 -3.62 1.28
CA VAL A 77 -9.37 -2.54 1.18
C VAL A 77 -10.14 -2.60 -0.14
N VAL A 78 -9.45 -2.86 -1.26
CA VAL A 78 -10.07 -3.01 -2.58
C VAL A 78 -10.91 -4.29 -2.69
N ARG A 79 -10.46 -5.41 -2.13
CA ARG A 79 -11.23 -6.67 -2.11
C ARG A 79 -12.47 -6.65 -1.21
N GLY A 80 -12.74 -5.55 -0.49
CA GLY A 80 -13.96 -5.39 0.30
C GLY A 80 -13.95 -6.14 1.64
N SER A 81 -12.80 -6.66 2.09
CA SER A 81 -12.70 -7.37 3.37
C SER A 81 -12.41 -6.40 4.53
N ILE A 82 -13.33 -5.45 4.77
CA ILE A 82 -13.35 -4.65 6.00
C ILE A 82 -13.40 -5.57 7.23
N THR A 83 -13.98 -6.77 7.09
CA THR A 83 -14.09 -7.79 8.15
C THR A 83 -12.72 -8.27 8.68
N ARG A 84 -11.70 -8.43 7.81
CA ARG A 84 -10.34 -8.82 8.27
C ARG A 84 -9.56 -7.65 8.87
N HIS A 85 -9.78 -6.42 8.39
CA HIS A 85 -9.22 -5.20 9.00
C HIS A 85 -9.76 -5.01 10.43
N ARG A 86 -11.04 -5.30 10.66
CA ARG A 86 -11.64 -5.28 12.01
C ARG A 86 -11.13 -6.41 12.90
N GLN A 87 -10.86 -7.61 12.39
CA GLN A 87 -10.34 -8.73 13.21
C GLN A 87 -8.91 -8.48 13.73
N LEU A 88 -8.05 -7.84 12.93
CA LEU A 88 -6.72 -7.43 13.40
C LEU A 88 -6.81 -6.29 14.45
N GLY A 89 -7.80 -5.40 14.36
CA GLY A 89 -8.07 -4.39 15.39
C GLY A 89 -8.84 -4.90 16.62
N CYS A 90 -9.62 -5.97 16.50
CA CYS A 90 -10.47 -6.50 17.58
C CYS A 90 -9.68 -7.32 18.61
N SER A 91 -8.47 -7.76 18.29
CA SER A 91 -7.57 -8.35 19.29
C SER A 91 -7.13 -7.33 20.36
N ALA A 92 -7.31 -6.02 20.11
CA ALA A 92 -7.11 -4.95 21.09
C ALA A 92 -8.36 -4.65 21.95
N ARG A 93 -9.47 -5.39 21.77
CA ARG A 93 -10.65 -5.32 22.65
C ARG A 93 -10.97 -6.69 23.27
N VAL A 94 -9.97 -7.30 23.88
CA VAL A 94 -10.18 -8.29 24.96
C VAL A 94 -9.27 -7.91 26.12
N SER A 95 -9.81 -7.11 27.02
CA SER A 95 -9.70 -7.29 28.47
C SER A 95 -10.78 -6.41 29.09
N ARG A 96 -11.38 -6.95 30.14
CA ARG A 96 -12.63 -6.54 30.78
C ARG A 96 -12.59 -5.13 31.36
#